data_AF-A0A8T3R4F7-F1
#
_entry.id   AF-A0A8T3R4F7-F1
#
_cell.length_a   1.000
_cell.length_b   1.000
_cell.length_c   1.000
_cell.angle_alpha   90.00
_cell.angle_beta   90.00
_cell.angle_gamma   90.00
#
_symmetry.space_group_name_H-M   'P 1'
#
loop_
_entity.id
_entity.type
_entity.pdbx_description
1 polymer ?
#
loop_
_entity_poly.entity_id
_entity_poly.type
_entity_poly.pdbx_seq_one_letter_code
_entity_poly.pdbx_strand_id
1 'polypeptide(L)'
;MPDPLAPQVRPSIEERAERRERMEHSGRDRYSSLVRALQAGREVPVGRTRSMPLEWHPIFRRLVVLAVVLAIAAVVVINVHERWREGLVDSWTGPGPLVQSGQRLSGCAATDGLTHATMPVWVRYGGSVYVLTDARWALSNEGRLNETSLVETGYSLGEKRILLIDEPAAGAAPESLVVARPPAYGGGLYLPHPECV
;
A
#
# COMPACT_ATOMS: atom_id res chain seq x y z
N MET A 1 -71.74 8.00 5.62
CA MET A 1 -70.27 7.94 5.49
C MET A 1 -69.92 6.55 4.96
N PRO A 2 -69.38 6.41 3.74
CA PRO A 2 -68.92 5.12 3.23
C PRO A 2 -67.43 4.87 3.60
N ASP A 3 -67.14 3.60 3.85
CA ASP A 3 -65.91 3.00 4.39
C ASP A 3 -64.74 3.02 3.36
N PRO A 4 -63.51 3.47 3.69
CA PRO A 4 -62.46 3.73 2.70
C PRO A 4 -61.57 2.52 2.33
N LEU A 5 -61.94 1.29 2.67
CA LEU A 5 -61.10 0.10 2.46
C LEU A 5 -61.82 -1.06 1.74
N ALA A 6 -62.63 -0.77 0.71
CA ALA A 6 -63.02 -1.79 -0.25
C ALA A 6 -61.80 -2.18 -1.11
N PRO A 7 -61.42 -3.47 -1.21
CA PRO A 7 -60.34 -3.89 -2.10
C PRO A 7 -60.71 -3.51 -3.54
N GLN A 8 -59.86 -2.73 -4.21
CA GLN A 8 -60.05 -2.42 -5.62
C GLN A 8 -59.92 -3.71 -6.43
N VAL A 9 -61.06 -4.29 -6.80
CA VAL A 9 -61.14 -5.47 -7.65
C VAL A 9 -60.46 -5.10 -8.97
N ARG A 10 -59.36 -5.79 -9.29
CA ARG A 10 -58.69 -5.60 -10.57
C ARG A 10 -59.68 -6.02 -11.66
N PRO A 11 -59.97 -5.15 -12.64
CA PRO A 11 -60.91 -5.48 -13.70
C PRO A 11 -60.42 -6.72 -14.45
N SER A 12 -61.37 -7.60 -14.77
CA SER A 12 -61.09 -8.84 -15.49
C SER A 12 -60.45 -8.54 -16.86
N ILE A 13 -59.86 -9.54 -17.49
CA ILE A 13 -59.27 -9.37 -18.83
C ILE A 13 -60.35 -8.99 -19.84
N GLU A 14 -61.55 -9.55 -19.70
CA GLU A 14 -62.73 -9.24 -20.52
C GLU A 14 -63.21 -7.80 -20.32
N GLU A 15 -63.31 -7.32 -19.08
CA GLU A 15 -63.63 -5.91 -18.82
C GLU A 15 -62.59 -4.96 -19.40
N ARG A 16 -61.32 -5.35 -19.38
CA ARG A 16 -60.24 -4.57 -20.02
C ARG A 16 -60.32 -4.59 -21.53
N ALA A 17 -60.78 -5.67 -22.15
CA ALA A 17 -60.99 -5.78 -23.59
C ALA A 17 -62.19 -4.94 -24.04
N GLU A 18 -63.35 -5.06 -23.38
CA GLU A 18 -64.55 -4.26 -23.67
C GLU A 18 -64.29 -2.75 -23.48
N ARG A 19 -63.47 -2.38 -22.50
CA ARG A 19 -63.12 -0.97 -22.29
C ARG A 19 -62.23 -0.43 -23.40
N ARG A 20 -61.38 -1.27 -24.00
CA ARG A 20 -60.59 -0.90 -25.19
C ARG A 20 -61.48 -0.76 -26.42
N GLU A 21 -62.39 -1.70 -26.66
CA GLU A 21 -63.34 -1.61 -27.79
C GLU A 21 -64.24 -0.37 -27.70
N ARG A 22 -64.71 -0.03 -26.50
CA ARG A 22 -65.46 1.22 -26.25
C ARG A 22 -64.64 2.48 -26.55
N MET A 23 -63.35 2.49 -26.19
CA MET A 23 -62.44 3.60 -26.49
C MET A 23 -62.04 3.68 -27.97
N GLU A 24 -62.05 2.55 -28.68
CA GLU A 24 -61.82 2.51 -30.12
C GLU A 24 -63.01 3.04 -30.92
N HIS A 25 -64.24 2.74 -30.48
CA HIS A 25 -65.47 3.24 -31.10
C HIS A 25 -65.78 4.72 -30.82
N SER A 26 -65.28 5.30 -29.72
CA SER A 26 -65.40 6.74 -29.43
C SER A 26 -64.34 7.57 -30.17
N GLY A 27 -64.36 7.56 -31.50
CA GLY A 27 -63.36 8.22 -32.35
C GLY A 27 -63.33 9.75 -32.28
N ARG A 28 -64.30 10.41 -31.62
CA ARG A 28 -64.46 11.88 -31.63
C ARG A 28 -63.81 12.60 -30.45
N ASP A 29 -63.45 11.89 -29.37
CA ASP A 29 -62.96 12.49 -28.12
C ASP A 29 -61.44 12.40 -27.89
N ARG A 30 -60.68 11.84 -28.83
CA ARG A 30 -59.22 11.68 -28.67
C ARG A 30 -58.46 13.02 -28.60
N TYR A 31 -59.03 14.09 -29.15
CA TYR A 31 -58.42 15.41 -29.18
C TYR A 31 -59.07 16.40 -28.19
N SER A 32 -60.21 16.06 -27.59
CA SER A 32 -60.91 16.97 -26.66
C SER A 32 -60.16 17.13 -25.35
N SER A 33 -59.49 16.09 -24.86
CA SER A 33 -58.60 16.15 -23.68
C SER A 33 -57.34 16.98 -23.93
N LEU A 34 -56.78 16.91 -25.13
CA LEU A 34 -55.56 17.62 -25.53
C LEU A 34 -55.83 19.10 -25.76
N VAL A 35 -56.97 19.44 -26.39
CA VAL A 35 -57.44 20.82 -26.54
C VAL A 35 -57.84 21.41 -25.18
N ARG A 36 -58.48 20.62 -24.30
CA ARG A 36 -58.79 21.07 -22.93
C ARG A 36 -57.53 21.28 -22.08
N ALA A 37 -56.47 20.50 -22.29
CA ALA A 37 -55.17 20.69 -21.64
C ALA A 37 -54.43 21.94 -22.17
N LEU A 38 -54.53 22.23 -23.46
CA LEU A 38 -53.94 23.42 -24.09
C LEU A 38 -54.70 24.72 -23.76
N GLN A 39 -56.04 24.69 -23.73
CA GLN A 39 -56.87 25.84 -23.32
C GLN A 39 -56.80 26.10 -21.80
N ALA A 40 -56.43 25.10 -21.00
CA ALA A 40 -56.30 25.24 -19.55
C ALA A 40 -54.99 25.89 -19.11
N GLY A 41 -54.31 26.66 -19.99
CA GLY A 41 -53.23 27.64 -19.73
C GLY A 41 -52.68 27.71 -18.32
N ARG A 42 -52.17 26.60 -17.81
CA ARG A 42 -51.54 26.47 -16.51
C ARG A 42 -50.14 25.99 -16.81
N GLU A 43 -49.24 26.95 -16.80
CA GLU A 43 -47.81 26.73 -16.65
C GLU A 43 -47.60 25.61 -15.64
N VAL A 44 -47.09 24.47 -16.11
CA VAL A 44 -46.63 23.42 -15.21
C VAL A 44 -45.43 24.04 -14.51
N PRO A 45 -45.49 24.32 -13.19
CA PRO A 45 -44.29 24.78 -12.52
C PRO A 45 -43.27 23.67 -12.70
N VAL A 46 -42.13 24.00 -13.30
CA VAL A 46 -40.95 23.14 -13.27
C VAL A 46 -40.54 23.09 -11.81
N GLY A 47 -41.19 22.23 -11.04
CA GLY A 47 -40.85 21.97 -9.66
C GLY A 47 -39.39 21.55 -9.66
N ARG A 48 -38.58 22.26 -8.87
CA ARG A 48 -37.18 21.90 -8.64
C ARG A 48 -37.11 20.39 -8.51
N THR A 49 -36.43 19.74 -9.44
CA THR A 49 -35.99 18.37 -9.30
C THR A 49 -35.25 18.32 -7.97
N ARG A 50 -35.88 17.73 -6.95
CA ARG A 50 -35.20 17.42 -5.70
C ARG A 50 -33.97 16.65 -6.13
N SER A 51 -32.79 17.19 -5.82
CA SER A 51 -31.54 16.45 -5.92
C SER A 51 -31.81 15.11 -5.24
N MET A 52 -31.80 14.02 -6.02
CA MET A 52 -31.86 12.68 -5.47
C MET A 52 -30.77 12.64 -4.40
N PRO A 53 -31.10 12.48 -3.10
CA PRO A 53 -30.07 12.24 -2.13
C PRO A 53 -29.33 11.02 -2.65
N LEU A 54 -28.01 11.13 -2.75
CA LEU A 54 -27.15 10.00 -3.06
C LEU A 54 -27.29 9.05 -1.85
N GLU A 55 -28.38 8.29 -1.80
CA GLU A 55 -28.62 7.25 -0.81
C GLU A 55 -27.63 6.15 -1.16
N TRP A 56 -26.43 6.30 -0.60
CA TRP A 56 -25.40 5.28 -0.65
C TRP A 56 -26.05 3.95 -0.25
N HIS A 57 -26.05 2.98 -1.16
CA HIS A 57 -26.51 1.64 -0.86
C HIS A 57 -25.83 1.16 0.43
N PRO A 58 -26.57 0.57 1.38
CA PRO A 58 -26.02 0.16 2.68
C PRO A 58 -24.82 -0.80 2.56
N ILE A 59 -24.73 -1.52 1.44
CA ILE A 59 -23.59 -2.37 1.08
C ILE A 59 -22.32 -1.55 0.84
N PHE A 60 -22.41 -0.43 0.11
CA PHE A 60 -21.27 0.41 -0.19
C PHE A 60 -20.68 1.03 1.09
N ARG A 61 -21.54 1.48 2.02
CA ARG A 61 -21.10 1.98 3.33
C ARG A 61 -20.30 0.92 4.09
N ARG A 62 -20.75 -0.34 4.10
CA ARG A 62 -20.02 -1.45 4.76
C ARG A 62 -18.68 -1.72 4.08
N LEU A 63 -18.61 -1.67 2.76
CA LEU A 63 -17.37 -1.84 2.01
C LEU A 63 -16.37 -0.71 2.28
N VAL A 64 -16.83 0.54 2.35
CA VAL A 64 -15.97 1.68 2.70
C VAL A 64 -15.44 1.53 4.12
N VAL A 65 -16.30 1.19 5.08
CA VAL A 65 -15.87 0.97 6.47
C VAL A 65 -14.83 -0.15 6.54
N LEU A 66 -15.05 -1.28 5.85
CA LEU A 66 -14.07 -2.36 5.77
C LEU A 66 -12.74 -1.88 5.18
N ALA A 67 -12.79 -1.15 4.07
CA ALA A 67 -11.60 -0.63 3.41
C ALA A 67 -10.82 0.33 4.31
N VAL A 68 -11.52 1.22 5.03
CA VAL A 68 -10.90 2.14 6.00
C VAL A 68 -10.28 1.37 7.17
N VAL A 69 -10.97 0.35 7.71
CA VAL A 69 -10.43 -0.49 8.78
C VAL A 69 -9.18 -1.23 8.32
N LEU A 70 -9.18 -1.80 7.11
CA LEU A 70 -8.02 -2.47 6.53
C LEU A 70 -6.86 -1.50 6.30
N ALA A 71 -7.14 -0.28 5.83
CA ALA A 71 -6.13 0.75 5.64
C ALA A 71 -5.49 1.15 6.99
N ILE A 72 -6.30 1.37 8.02
CA ILE A 72 -5.81 1.69 9.37
C ILE A 72 -4.97 0.53 9.92
N ALA A 73 -5.45 -0.71 9.81
CA ALA A 73 -4.73 -1.89 10.26
C ALA A 73 -3.37 -2.04 9.56
N ALA A 74 -3.33 -1.83 8.23
CA ALA A 74 -2.08 -1.86 7.46
C ALA A 74 -1.09 -0.80 7.95
N VAL A 75 -1.54 0.44 8.17
CA VAL A 75 -0.69 1.52 8.71
C VAL A 75 -0.14 1.15 10.08
N VAL A 76 -0.96 0.62 10.99
CA VAL A 76 -0.51 0.20 12.33
C VAL A 76 0.54 -0.91 12.22
N VAL A 77 0.28 -1.95 11.42
CA VAL A 77 1.20 -3.08 11.25
C VAL A 77 2.55 -2.62 10.72
N ILE A 78 2.57 -1.74 9.72
CA ILE A 78 3.80 -1.19 9.14
C ILE A 78 4.58 -0.41 10.20
N ASN A 79 3.93 0.51 10.93
CA ASN A 79 4.60 1.33 11.93
C ASN A 79 5.16 0.51 13.10
N VAL A 80 4.41 -0.48 13.58
CA VAL A 80 4.87 -1.38 14.64
C VAL A 80 6.05 -2.23 14.16
N HIS A 81 5.99 -2.74 12.94
CA HIS A 81 7.05 -3.56 12.37
C HIS A 81 8.36 -2.78 12.18
N GLU A 82 8.29 -1.56 11.62
CA GLU A 82 9.47 -0.70 11.44
C GLU A 82 10.10 -0.36 12.79
N ARG A 83 9.30 0.02 13.78
CA ARG A 83 9.81 0.37 15.12
C ARG A 83 10.39 -0.82 15.87
N TRP A 84 9.85 -2.02 15.64
CA TRP A 84 10.44 -3.25 16.16
C TRP A 84 11.78 -3.56 15.49
N ARG A 85 11.89 -3.42 14.16
CA ARG A 85 13.15 -3.59 13.43
C ARG A 85 14.24 -2.61 13.86
N GLU A 86 13.89 -1.37 14.17
CA GLU A 86 14.86 -0.38 14.68
C GLU A 86 15.50 -0.79 16.01
N GLY A 87 14.78 -1.55 16.85
CA GLY A 87 15.26 -1.97 18.18
C GLY A 87 16.03 -3.30 18.20
N LEU A 88 16.09 -4.01 17.07
CA LEU A 88 16.75 -5.30 17.00
C LEU A 88 18.23 -5.17 16.71
N VAL A 89 19.02 -5.91 17.49
CA VAL A 89 20.42 -6.18 17.22
C VAL A 89 20.54 -7.64 16.81
N ASP A 90 20.94 -7.83 15.56
CA ASP A 90 21.23 -9.14 14.99
C ASP A 90 22.63 -9.58 15.40
N SER A 91 22.78 -10.84 15.79
CA SER A 91 24.08 -11.46 16.07
C SER A 91 24.47 -12.36 14.91
N TRP A 92 25.71 -12.21 14.45
CA TRP A 92 26.22 -12.99 13.31
C TRP A 92 26.79 -14.32 13.79
N THR A 93 26.53 -15.37 13.01
CA THR A 93 27.12 -16.68 13.20
C THR A 93 28.47 -16.73 12.52
N GLY A 94 29.55 -17.05 13.25
CA GLY A 94 30.89 -17.16 12.69
C GLY A 94 31.95 -17.54 13.72
N PRO A 95 33.23 -17.33 13.42
CA PRO A 95 34.35 -17.82 14.25
C PRO A 95 34.46 -17.17 15.64
N GLY A 96 33.70 -16.10 15.92
CA GLY A 96 33.64 -15.47 17.24
C GLY A 96 32.27 -14.85 17.54
N PRO A 97 31.93 -14.57 18.81
CA PRO A 97 30.61 -14.04 19.19
C PRO A 97 30.48 -12.51 19.07
N LEU A 98 31.48 -11.81 18.52
CA LEU A 98 31.62 -10.36 18.65
C LEU A 98 30.95 -9.56 17.54
N VAL A 99 30.38 -10.22 16.53
CA VAL A 99 29.86 -9.53 15.36
C VAL A 99 28.35 -9.31 15.51
N GLN A 100 27.98 -8.04 15.58
CA GLN A 100 26.61 -7.57 15.77
C GLN A 100 26.25 -6.58 14.67
N SER A 101 24.97 -6.48 14.34
CA SER A 101 24.48 -5.47 13.38
C SER A 101 23.08 -5.04 13.71
N GLY A 102 22.65 -3.90 13.15
CA GLY A 102 21.28 -3.43 13.37
C GLY A 102 20.89 -2.32 12.40
N GLN A 103 19.68 -1.79 12.60
CA GLN A 103 19.12 -0.70 11.79
C GLN A 103 19.37 0.68 12.41
N ARG A 104 19.48 0.74 13.74
CA ARG A 104 19.68 1.99 14.48
C ARG A 104 20.80 1.80 15.49
N LEU A 105 21.68 2.79 15.61
CA LEU A 105 22.70 2.83 16.66
C LEU A 105 22.55 4.14 17.44
N SER A 106 22.20 4.03 18.72
CA SER A 106 22.04 5.21 19.58
C SER A 106 23.36 5.98 19.68
N GLY A 107 23.34 7.26 19.30
CA GLY A 107 24.53 8.13 19.33
C GLY A 107 25.31 8.21 18.01
N CYS A 108 24.86 7.58 16.93
CA CYS A 108 25.54 7.62 15.62
C CYS A 108 24.65 8.30 14.56
N ALA A 109 24.84 9.61 14.34
CA ALA A 109 24.01 10.41 13.43
C ALA A 109 24.02 9.92 11.98
N ALA A 110 25.12 9.29 11.54
CA ALA A 110 25.24 8.70 10.20
C ALA A 110 24.22 7.57 9.94
N THR A 111 23.65 6.95 10.98
CA THR A 111 22.70 5.84 10.84
C THR A 111 21.24 6.29 10.66
N ASP A 112 20.89 7.53 11.06
CA ASP A 112 19.50 8.00 11.08
C ASP A 112 18.91 8.18 9.67
N GLY A 113 19.75 8.42 8.65
CA GLY A 113 19.33 8.62 7.26
C GLY A 113 19.09 7.33 6.46
N LEU A 114 19.51 6.17 6.98
CA LEU A 114 19.61 4.90 6.23
C LEU A 114 18.63 3.81 6.72
N THR A 115 17.70 4.18 7.60
CA THR A 115 16.79 3.30 8.37
C THR A 115 15.87 2.39 7.56
N HIS A 116 15.74 2.60 6.25
CA HIS A 116 14.94 1.76 5.35
C HIS A 116 15.77 0.83 4.45
N ALA A 117 17.05 0.61 4.78
CA ALA A 117 17.89 -0.30 4.03
C ALA A 117 17.42 -1.76 4.18
N THR A 118 17.53 -2.52 3.09
CA THR A 118 17.36 -3.99 3.11
C THR A 118 18.56 -4.70 3.77
N MET A 119 19.66 -3.98 3.90
CA MET A 119 20.88 -4.35 4.61
C MET A 119 20.88 -3.76 6.03
N PRO A 120 21.65 -4.31 6.98
CA PRO A 120 21.86 -3.60 8.25
C PRO A 120 22.46 -2.23 7.98
N VAL A 121 22.15 -1.24 8.80
CA VAL A 121 22.72 0.11 8.65
C VAL A 121 24.09 0.18 9.28
N TRP A 122 24.34 -0.62 10.33
CA TRP A 122 25.63 -0.69 10.99
C TRP A 122 26.01 -2.14 11.28
N VAL A 123 27.32 -2.40 11.33
CA VAL A 123 27.92 -3.67 11.70
C VAL A 123 29.09 -3.40 12.65
N ARG A 124 29.09 -4.01 13.82
CA ARG A 124 30.25 -4.04 14.73
C ARG A 124 31.09 -5.26 14.39
N TYR A 125 32.33 -5.04 13.98
CA TYR A 125 33.28 -6.07 13.57
C TYR A 125 34.67 -5.71 14.09
N GLY A 126 35.38 -6.67 14.69
CA GLY A 126 36.75 -6.42 15.19
C GLY A 126 36.85 -5.33 16.28
N GLY A 127 35.76 -5.01 16.97
CA GLY A 127 35.72 -3.93 17.97
C GLY A 127 35.39 -2.54 17.40
N SER A 128 35.33 -2.40 16.08
CA SER A 128 34.99 -1.16 15.38
C SER A 128 33.55 -1.20 14.84
N VAL A 129 32.90 -0.04 14.77
CA VAL A 129 31.59 0.11 14.13
C VAL A 129 31.78 0.57 12.70
N TYR A 130 31.16 -0.17 11.78
CA TYR A 130 31.11 0.14 10.36
C TYR A 130 29.68 0.56 10.00
N VAL A 131 29.54 1.64 9.25
CA VAL A 131 28.24 2.20 8.85
C VAL A 131 28.06 2.08 7.35
N LEU A 132 26.86 1.66 6.93
CA LEU A 132 26.44 1.52 5.55
C LEU A 132 26.60 2.87 4.83
N THR A 133 27.06 2.83 3.59
CA THR A 133 27.16 4.00 2.74
C THR A 133 26.10 3.95 1.64
N ASP A 134 25.86 5.09 0.98
CA ASP A 134 25.01 5.15 -0.22
C ASP A 134 25.64 4.44 -1.44
N ALA A 135 26.91 4.03 -1.33
CA ALA A 135 27.58 3.26 -2.35
C ALA A 135 26.97 1.86 -2.45
N ARG A 136 26.19 1.65 -3.52
CA ARG A 136 25.67 0.33 -3.89
C ARG A 136 26.68 -0.36 -4.77
N TRP A 137 27.06 -1.58 -4.39
CA TRP A 137 28.05 -2.34 -5.14
C TRP A 137 27.45 -3.59 -5.76
N ALA A 138 27.79 -3.78 -7.04
CA ALA A 138 27.55 -5.01 -7.77
C ALA A 138 28.78 -5.91 -7.60
N LEU A 139 28.63 -7.06 -6.97
CA LEU A 139 29.67 -8.09 -6.92
C LEU A 139 29.74 -8.79 -8.29
N SER A 140 30.91 -9.18 -8.77
CA SER A 140 30.95 -10.05 -9.95
C SER A 140 30.58 -11.49 -9.56
N ASN A 141 30.23 -12.33 -10.54
CA ASN A 141 30.01 -13.78 -10.34
C ASN A 141 31.16 -14.50 -9.63
N GLU A 142 32.35 -13.90 -9.67
CA GLU A 142 33.60 -14.45 -9.16
C GLU A 142 33.97 -13.89 -7.78
N GLY A 143 33.08 -13.16 -7.11
CA GLY A 143 33.37 -12.54 -5.82
C GLY A 143 34.40 -11.41 -5.92
N ARG A 144 34.55 -10.80 -7.10
CA ARG A 144 35.43 -9.64 -7.31
C ARG A 144 34.61 -8.37 -7.36
N LEU A 145 35.15 -7.30 -6.79
CA LEU A 145 34.55 -5.97 -6.79
C LEU A 145 35.42 -5.04 -7.62
N ASN A 146 35.00 -4.64 -8.83
CA ASN A 146 35.82 -3.75 -9.67
C ASN A 146 37.31 -4.18 -9.70
N GLU A 147 37.56 -5.47 -9.94
CA GLU A 147 38.89 -6.13 -9.91
C GLU A 147 39.53 -6.36 -8.52
N THR A 148 38.98 -5.76 -7.47
CA THR A 148 39.40 -5.92 -6.06
C THR A 148 39.05 -7.31 -5.53
N SER A 149 40.02 -7.97 -4.89
CA SER A 149 39.81 -9.24 -4.19
C SER A 149 39.02 -9.02 -2.90
N LEU A 150 38.00 -9.84 -2.71
CA LEU A 150 37.22 -9.91 -1.48
C LEU A 150 37.55 -11.20 -0.74
N VAL A 151 37.78 -11.10 0.55
CA VAL A 151 38.08 -12.23 1.42
C VAL A 151 36.86 -12.52 2.30
N GLU A 152 36.35 -13.75 2.25
CA GLU A 152 35.27 -14.17 3.14
C GLU A 152 35.77 -14.26 4.58
N THR A 153 35.05 -13.67 5.53
CA THR A 153 35.43 -13.71 6.95
C THR A 153 34.85 -14.91 7.71
N GLY A 154 34.01 -15.72 7.05
CA GLY A 154 33.27 -16.82 7.68
C GLY A 154 32.11 -16.39 8.58
N TYR A 155 31.72 -15.11 8.56
CA TYR A 155 30.56 -14.61 9.31
C TYR A 155 29.32 -14.57 8.41
N SER A 156 28.19 -15.00 8.97
CA SER A 156 26.90 -15.10 8.28
C SER A 156 25.73 -14.63 9.13
N LEU A 157 24.73 -14.02 8.48
CA LEU A 157 23.46 -13.62 9.07
C LEU A 157 22.34 -13.97 8.09
N GLY A 158 21.71 -15.14 8.31
CA GLY A 158 20.81 -15.73 7.32
C GLY A 158 21.54 -15.94 5.98
N GLU A 159 21.06 -15.29 4.93
CA GLU A 159 21.67 -15.32 3.59
C GLU A 159 22.80 -14.30 3.40
N LYS A 160 23.04 -13.43 4.39
CA LYS A 160 24.06 -12.38 4.29
C LYS A 160 25.42 -12.90 4.74
N ARG A 161 26.49 -12.40 4.11
CA ARG A 161 27.89 -12.69 4.47
C ARG A 161 28.69 -11.41 4.62
N ILE A 162 29.70 -11.45 5.49
CA ILE A 162 30.71 -10.39 5.61
C ILE A 162 31.92 -10.76 4.75
N LEU A 163 32.35 -9.78 3.96
CA LEU A 163 33.54 -9.84 3.12
C LEU A 163 34.45 -8.67 3.47
N LEU A 164 35.76 -8.89 3.50
CA LEU A 164 36.76 -7.84 3.65
C LEU A 164 37.37 -7.51 2.29
N ILE A 165 37.75 -6.24 2.12
CA ILE A 165 38.53 -5.79 0.98
C ILE A 165 40.01 -6.03 1.30
N ASP A 166 40.66 -6.88 0.51
CA ASP A 166 42.08 -7.28 0.72
C ASP A 166 43.04 -6.16 0.30
N GLU A 167 42.79 -5.55 -0.86
CA GLU A 167 43.52 -4.39 -1.37
C GLU A 167 42.53 -3.28 -1.76
N PRO A 168 42.37 -2.21 -0.97
CA PRO A 168 41.55 -1.08 -1.38
C PRO A 168 42.13 -0.48 -2.67
N ALA A 169 41.32 -0.38 -3.73
CA ALA A 169 41.68 0.42 -4.91
C ALA A 169 42.10 1.82 -4.46
N ALA A 170 43.09 2.42 -5.12
CA ALA A 170 43.70 3.69 -4.70
C ALA A 170 42.63 4.76 -4.36
N GLY A 171 42.50 5.09 -3.06
CA GLY A 171 41.51 6.03 -2.53
C GLY A 171 40.38 5.42 -1.68
N ALA A 172 40.27 4.09 -1.58
CA ALA A 172 39.36 3.42 -0.65
C ALA A 172 39.98 3.28 0.75
N ALA A 173 39.15 3.36 1.79
CA ALA A 173 39.60 3.23 3.17
C ALA A 173 40.17 1.81 3.42
N PRO A 174 41.35 1.68 4.06
CA PRO A 174 42.07 0.42 4.24
C PRO A 174 41.37 -0.62 5.13
N GLU A 175 40.21 -0.27 5.69
CA GLU A 175 39.41 -1.15 6.51
C GLU A 175 37.96 -0.97 6.06
N SER A 176 37.61 -1.48 4.89
CA SER A 176 36.24 -1.43 4.39
C SER A 176 35.62 -2.81 4.39
N LEU A 177 34.36 -2.86 4.81
CA LEU A 177 33.60 -4.10 4.96
C LEU A 177 32.49 -4.12 3.93
N VAL A 178 32.25 -5.29 3.33
CA VAL A 178 31.13 -5.50 2.41
C VAL A 178 30.18 -6.51 3.01
N VAL A 179 28.92 -6.13 3.17
CA VAL A 179 27.84 -7.08 3.46
C VAL A 179 27.17 -7.47 2.16
N ALA A 180 27.33 -8.73 1.78
CA ALA A 180 26.80 -9.29 0.54
C ALA A 180 25.63 -10.24 0.82
N ARG A 181 24.74 -10.44 -0.16
CA ARG A 181 23.73 -11.51 -0.14
C ARG A 181 23.90 -12.45 -1.35
N PRO A 182 24.80 -13.45 -1.30
CA PRO A 182 24.94 -14.42 -2.37
C PRO A 182 23.65 -15.21 -2.65
N PRO A 183 23.41 -15.71 -3.87
CA PRO A 183 24.22 -15.54 -5.09
C PRO A 183 23.92 -14.22 -5.81
N ALA A 184 22.96 -13.43 -5.33
CA ALA A 184 22.61 -12.15 -5.92
C ALA A 184 23.71 -11.12 -5.63
N TYR A 185 24.23 -10.50 -6.68
CA TYR A 185 25.39 -9.62 -6.63
C TYR A 185 25.15 -8.26 -5.99
N GLY A 186 24.20 -8.14 -5.06
CA GLY A 186 23.95 -6.91 -4.31
C GLY A 186 24.67 -6.93 -2.97
N GLY A 187 25.55 -5.96 -2.75
CA GLY A 187 26.20 -5.71 -1.46
C GLY A 187 26.13 -4.25 -1.04
N GLY A 188 26.21 -4.02 0.27
CA GLY A 188 26.43 -2.69 0.84
C GLY A 188 27.89 -2.52 1.26
N LEU A 189 28.49 -1.38 0.92
CA LEU A 189 29.78 -0.96 1.47
C LEU A 189 29.57 -0.33 2.84
N TYR A 190 30.42 -0.72 3.78
CA TYR A 190 30.48 -0.14 5.11
C TYR A 190 31.86 0.43 5.37
N LEU A 191 31.88 1.66 5.87
CA LEU A 191 33.08 2.37 6.25
C LEU A 191 33.18 2.48 7.76
N PRO A 192 34.40 2.45 8.33
CA PRO A 192 34.60 2.55 9.76
C PRO A 192 34.18 3.95 10.21
N HIS A 193 33.40 4.01 11.28
CA HIS A 193 32.90 5.27 11.82
C HIS A 193 33.40 5.43 13.26
N PRO A 194 34.57 6.08 13.48
CA PRO A 194 35.25 6.09 14.77
C PRO A 194 34.48 6.82 15.88
N GLU A 195 33.56 7.71 15.50
CA GLU A 195 32.70 8.43 16.45
C GLU A 195 31.53 7.58 16.98
N CYS A 196 31.30 6.40 16.39
CA CYS A 196 30.19 5.52 16.77
C CYS A 196 30.73 4.38 17.63
N VAL A 197 30.27 4.31 18.89
CA VAL A 197 30.70 3.32 19.90
C VAL A 197 29.61 2.32 20.18
#